data_AF-A0A1F3JXS7-F1
#
_entry.id   AF-A0A1F3JXS7-F1
#
_cell.length_a   1.000
_cell.length_b   1.000
_cell.length_c   1.000
_cell.angle_alpha   90.00
_cell.angle_beta   90.00
_cell.angle_gamma   90.00
#
_symmetry.space_group_name_H-M   'P 1'
#
loop_
_entity.id
_entity.type
_entity.pdbx_description
1 polymer ?
#
loop_
_entity_poly.entity_id
_entity_poly.type
_entity_poly.pdbx_seq_one_letter_code
_entity_poly.pdbx_strand_id
1 'polypeptide(L)'
;MKNSIVILLISCLILFQGINCKNQSTYNPIVASEFDLKEIIERGKLIAITQNNSTDYFIYKGEPMGYQFEMLKNLADYLNVKLEIIVSNDLDEIFEKLENHECDIIAINLTITDKRSQLINFSNPLSQTRQVLVQKKPENWYNLSKLELDSTIVRNPKDLAGKQVYIQRNTSHEDRLKNISKEIGDSIHIVELDIETEEIISKVASGEIAYAISDENVALVNQKYYPILDINTAIGSYQDIAWGVRKGSDSLLSSINSWLEKFKNSKQHRRIYKKYFKNNKSVSIKRSEYFSSLTGKISDYDYFIKKQSKILSWDWKLLASLIYQESKFNHDVEAWTGAYGIMQLMPVTAERFGVDSLSTPEENIEAGVQFIKFLEKQFNYIEAEEERIKFVLASYNVGPGHVFDAQRLAQKNGKDPNIWDDNVDIYMLKKSEPKYYRDPVVKHGYCRGKEPFDYVSEVLDRYEHYKNVVSE
;
A
#
# COMPACT_ATOMS: atom_id res chain seq x y z
N MET A 1 36.38 -70.46 73.29
CA MET A 1 37.80 -70.08 73.15
C MET A 1 37.91 -68.90 72.20
N LYS A 2 38.35 -67.74 72.72
CA LYS A 2 39.00 -66.57 72.07
C LYS A 2 38.28 -65.90 70.87
N ASN A 3 37.69 -64.71 71.08
CA ASN A 3 38.27 -63.36 70.80
C ASN A 3 37.98 -62.93 69.34
N SER A 4 37.46 -61.76 68.94
CA SER A 4 37.26 -60.42 69.52
C SER A 4 36.28 -59.61 68.62
N ILE A 5 35.37 -58.79 69.17
CA ILE A 5 35.29 -57.29 69.14
C ILE A 5 35.22 -56.70 67.70
N VAL A 6 34.16 -56.01 67.24
CA VAL A 6 33.64 -54.67 67.64
C VAL A 6 32.14 -54.54 67.29
N ILE A 7 31.38 -53.96 68.22
CA ILE A 7 30.01 -53.43 68.05
C ILE A 7 30.12 -51.95 67.61
N LEU A 8 29.41 -51.53 66.55
CA LEU A 8 29.11 -50.11 66.32
C LEU A 8 27.64 -49.92 65.94
N LEU A 9 27.04 -48.90 66.57
CA LEU A 9 25.63 -48.57 66.64
C LEU A 9 24.93 -48.32 65.29
N ILE A 10 23.73 -48.88 65.17
CA ILE A 10 22.73 -48.58 64.14
C ILE A 10 21.98 -47.31 64.56
N SER A 11 22.07 -46.24 63.77
CA SER A 11 21.16 -45.10 63.85
C SER A 11 20.32 -45.02 62.57
N CYS A 12 19.03 -45.29 62.71
CA CYS A 12 17.99 -45.03 61.71
C CYS A 12 17.98 -43.55 61.31
N LEU A 13 18.03 -43.27 60.01
CA LEU A 13 17.46 -42.04 59.45
C LEU A 13 16.82 -42.37 58.10
N ILE A 14 15.49 -42.37 58.14
CA ILE A 14 14.58 -42.57 57.02
C ILE A 14 14.66 -41.32 56.13
N LEU A 15 15.01 -41.53 54.87
CA LEU A 15 15.04 -40.52 53.81
C LEU A 15 13.62 -40.00 53.53
N PHE A 16 13.34 -38.76 53.92
CA PHE A 16 12.22 -38.00 53.39
C PHE A 16 12.58 -37.51 51.98
N GLN A 17 11.84 -37.98 50.97
CA GLN A 17 11.85 -37.41 49.63
C GLN A 17 11.20 -36.01 49.68
N GLY A 18 12.02 -34.97 49.56
CA GLY A 18 11.57 -33.63 49.23
C GLY A 18 11.50 -33.48 47.70
N ILE A 19 10.29 -33.33 47.17
CA ILE A 19 10.03 -32.89 45.80
C ILE A 19 10.57 -31.47 45.68
N ASN A 20 11.67 -31.30 44.95
CA ASN A 20 12.23 -29.99 44.61
C ASN A 20 11.88 -29.71 43.14
N CYS A 21 10.68 -29.18 42.90
CA CYS A 21 10.28 -28.65 41.60
C CYS A 21 11.07 -27.36 41.34
N LYS A 22 12.28 -27.50 40.79
CA LYS A 22 12.93 -26.39 40.09
C LYS A 22 12.15 -26.15 38.81
N ASN A 23 11.36 -25.07 38.78
CA ASN A 23 10.88 -24.47 37.54
C ASN A 23 12.10 -24.05 36.72
N GLN A 24 12.59 -24.96 35.87
CA GLN A 24 13.39 -24.59 34.72
C GLN A 24 12.41 -23.96 33.73
N SER A 25 12.41 -22.63 33.70
CA SER A 25 11.95 -21.88 32.54
C SER A 25 12.68 -22.46 31.33
N THR A 26 11.96 -23.20 30.49
CA THR A 26 12.45 -23.65 29.19
C THR A 26 12.75 -22.39 28.39
N TYR A 27 14.03 -22.06 28.30
CA TYR A 27 14.52 -21.04 27.38
C TYR A 27 14.35 -21.64 25.98
N ASN A 28 13.19 -21.37 25.36
CA ASN A 28 13.04 -21.63 23.93
C ASN A 28 14.01 -20.68 23.23
N PRO A 29 15.04 -21.19 22.52
CA PRO A 29 15.86 -20.32 21.71
C PRO A 29 14.94 -19.62 20.72
N ILE A 30 15.05 -18.30 20.65
CA ILE A 30 14.38 -17.48 19.63
C ILE A 30 14.82 -18.08 18.29
N VAL A 31 13.95 -18.87 17.69
CA VAL A 31 14.13 -19.33 16.31
C VAL A 31 14.14 -18.04 15.50
N ALA A 32 15.25 -17.77 14.81
CA ALA A 32 15.33 -16.66 13.88
C ALA A 32 14.11 -16.75 12.97
N SER A 33 13.24 -15.74 13.01
CA SER A 33 12.05 -15.68 12.17
C SER A 33 12.49 -15.85 10.72
N GLU A 34 11.96 -16.84 10.00
CA GLU A 34 12.18 -17.04 8.56
C GLU A 34 11.64 -15.86 7.71
N PHE A 35 11.15 -14.80 8.35
CA PHE A 35 10.54 -13.64 7.72
C PHE A 35 10.99 -12.34 8.41
N ASP A 36 12.30 -12.21 8.61
CA ASP A 36 12.97 -11.00 9.08
C ASP A 36 13.70 -10.31 7.90
N LEU A 37 14.57 -9.36 8.20
CA LEU A 37 15.25 -8.53 7.22
C LEU A 37 16.06 -9.32 6.17
N LYS A 38 16.71 -10.41 6.59
CA LYS A 38 17.57 -11.18 5.69
C LYS A 38 16.74 -11.75 4.54
N GLU A 39 15.60 -12.35 4.85
CA GLU A 39 14.73 -13.00 3.87
C GLU A 39 14.02 -11.97 2.99
N ILE A 40 13.69 -10.79 3.53
CA ILE A 40 13.21 -9.62 2.76
C ILE A 40 14.24 -9.20 1.70
N ILE A 41 15.52 -9.13 2.08
CA ILE A 41 16.62 -8.79 1.16
C ILE A 41 16.84 -9.91 0.14
N GLU A 42 16.87 -11.18 0.58
CA GLU A 42 17.10 -12.33 -0.29
C GLU A 42 16.00 -12.50 -1.35
N ARG A 43 14.73 -12.31 -0.98
CA ARG A 43 13.61 -12.33 -1.93
C ARG A 43 13.46 -11.02 -2.72
N GLY A 44 14.22 -9.98 -2.36
CA GLY A 44 14.30 -8.71 -3.08
C GLY A 44 13.06 -7.83 -3.00
N LYS A 45 12.14 -8.07 -2.04
CA LYS A 45 10.91 -7.27 -1.88
C LYS A 45 10.43 -7.14 -0.43
N LEU A 46 10.02 -5.92 -0.06
CA LEU A 46 9.30 -5.59 1.17
C LEU A 46 7.80 -5.54 0.86
N ILE A 47 7.01 -6.32 1.59
CA ILE A 47 5.55 -6.36 1.44
C ILE A 47 4.93 -5.58 2.60
N ALA A 48 4.23 -4.50 2.29
CA ALA A 48 3.63 -3.63 3.28
C ALA A 48 2.12 -3.60 3.13
N ILE A 49 1.40 -3.69 4.25
CA ILE A 49 -0.05 -3.49 4.28
C ILE A 49 -0.39 -2.07 4.74
N THR A 50 -1.33 -1.45 4.05
CA THR A 50 -1.78 -0.08 4.31
C THR A 50 -3.29 0.06 4.09
N GLN A 51 -3.84 1.24 4.37
CA GLN A 51 -5.27 1.55 4.22
C GLN A 51 -5.54 2.42 2.98
N ASN A 52 -6.70 2.22 2.38
CA ASN A 52 -7.20 3.05 1.30
C ASN A 52 -7.94 4.26 1.87
N ASN A 53 -7.23 5.38 2.01
CA ASN A 53 -7.76 6.64 2.54
C ASN A 53 -6.95 7.85 2.04
N SER A 54 -7.35 9.07 2.41
CA SER A 54 -6.73 10.29 1.88
C SER A 54 -5.32 10.59 2.37
N THR A 55 -4.81 9.84 3.35
CA THR A 55 -3.47 10.02 3.91
C THR A 55 -2.54 8.84 3.71
N ASP A 56 -3.02 7.61 3.70
CA ASP A 56 -2.17 6.43 3.75
C ASP A 56 -1.77 5.97 2.35
N TYR A 57 -2.74 5.59 1.53
CA TYR A 57 -2.55 5.17 0.13
C TYR A 57 -3.82 5.37 -0.70
N PHE A 58 -3.66 5.86 -1.94
CA PHE A 58 -4.73 6.07 -2.91
C PHE A 58 -4.19 6.22 -4.35
N ILE A 59 -5.03 6.05 -5.37
CA ILE A 59 -4.72 6.45 -6.75
C ILE A 59 -5.34 7.82 -7.06
N TYR A 60 -4.53 8.74 -7.58
CA TYR A 60 -4.99 10.02 -8.12
C TYR A 60 -4.52 10.21 -9.56
N LYS A 61 -5.46 10.33 -10.50
CA LYS A 61 -5.19 10.45 -11.94
C LYS A 61 -4.23 9.36 -12.46
N GLY A 62 -4.40 8.12 -12.00
CA GLY A 62 -3.53 6.99 -12.33
C GLY A 62 -2.19 6.93 -11.60
N GLU A 63 -1.86 7.89 -10.74
CA GLU A 63 -0.63 7.85 -9.95
C GLU A 63 -0.91 7.30 -8.54
N PRO A 64 -0.21 6.25 -8.07
CA PRO A 64 -0.25 5.84 -6.67
C PRO A 64 0.41 6.91 -5.77
N MET A 65 -0.30 7.30 -4.72
CA MET A 65 0.06 8.38 -3.83
C MET A 65 -0.34 8.03 -2.39
N GLY A 66 0.20 8.77 -1.43
CA GLY A 66 -0.07 8.58 -0.01
C GLY A 66 1.14 8.91 0.85
N TYR A 67 0.92 9.39 2.06
CA TYR A 67 1.97 9.63 3.03
C TYR A 67 2.64 8.31 3.42
N GLN A 68 1.87 7.28 3.79
CA GLN A 68 2.44 5.98 4.16
C GLN A 68 3.13 5.32 2.97
N PHE A 69 2.50 5.37 1.78
CA PHE A 69 3.10 4.87 0.56
C PHE A 69 4.44 5.52 0.21
N GLU A 70 4.53 6.85 0.24
CA GLU A 70 5.80 7.53 -0.04
C GLU A 70 6.85 7.27 1.05
N MET A 71 6.44 7.14 2.32
CA MET A 71 7.33 6.73 3.41
C MET A 71 7.87 5.32 3.17
N LEU A 72 7.01 4.36 2.83
CA LEU A 72 7.38 2.97 2.52
C LEU A 72 8.30 2.87 1.31
N LYS A 73 8.04 3.65 0.25
CA LYS A 73 8.91 3.69 -0.93
C LYS A 73 10.34 4.10 -0.56
N ASN A 74 10.47 5.11 0.30
CA ASN A 74 11.77 5.54 0.81
C ASN A 74 12.44 4.53 1.75
N LEU A 75 11.67 3.72 2.47
CA LEU A 75 12.21 2.61 3.26
C LEU A 75 12.69 1.48 2.32
N ALA A 76 11.89 1.09 1.34
CA ALA A 76 12.26 0.06 0.36
C ALA A 76 13.52 0.45 -0.43
N ASP A 77 13.64 1.71 -0.85
CA ASP A 77 14.86 2.28 -1.46
C ASP A 77 16.07 2.18 -0.52
N TYR A 78 15.88 2.47 0.79
CA TYR A 78 16.93 2.35 1.80
C TYR A 78 17.38 0.91 2.01
N LEU A 79 16.45 -0.05 1.94
CA LEU A 79 16.71 -1.49 2.06
C LEU A 79 17.20 -2.11 0.74
N ASN A 80 17.16 -1.35 -0.37
CA ASN A 80 17.49 -1.81 -1.72
C ASN A 80 16.65 -3.02 -2.17
N VAL A 81 15.34 -2.95 -1.92
CA VAL A 81 14.34 -3.96 -2.31
C VAL A 81 13.15 -3.30 -3.00
N LYS A 82 12.37 -4.07 -3.77
CA LYS A 82 11.09 -3.60 -4.33
C LYS A 82 10.06 -3.42 -3.21
N LEU A 83 9.11 -2.52 -3.39
CA LEU A 83 7.96 -2.36 -2.50
C LEU A 83 6.74 -3.01 -3.13
N GLU A 84 6.07 -3.89 -2.39
CA GLU A 84 4.76 -4.44 -2.73
C GLU A 84 3.74 -3.93 -1.71
N ILE A 85 2.60 -3.45 -2.20
CA ILE A 85 1.53 -2.91 -1.36
C ILE A 85 0.36 -3.86 -1.33
N ILE A 86 -0.13 -4.15 -0.14
CA ILE A 86 -1.44 -4.76 0.12
C ILE A 86 -2.33 -3.69 0.75
N VAL A 87 -3.61 -3.68 0.39
CA VAL A 87 -4.59 -2.74 0.93
C VAL A 87 -5.68 -3.50 1.66
N SER A 88 -5.97 -3.08 2.89
CA SER A 88 -7.19 -3.45 3.59
C SER A 88 -7.64 -2.29 4.48
N ASN A 89 -8.96 -2.09 4.57
CA ASN A 89 -9.58 -1.14 5.49
C ASN A 89 -10.14 -1.83 6.75
N ASP A 90 -10.11 -3.17 6.81
CA ASP A 90 -10.46 -3.93 8.01
C ASP A 90 -9.23 -4.13 8.90
N LEU A 91 -9.28 -3.61 10.12
CA LEU A 91 -8.16 -3.73 11.06
C LEU A 91 -7.89 -5.20 11.45
N ASP A 92 -8.91 -6.07 11.52
CA ASP A 92 -8.71 -7.48 11.84
C ASP A 92 -7.90 -8.17 10.74
N GLU A 93 -8.30 -7.98 9.49
CA GLU A 93 -7.60 -8.52 8.32
C GLU A 93 -6.15 -8.03 8.26
N ILE A 94 -5.89 -6.77 8.62
CA ILE A 94 -4.53 -6.22 8.65
C ILE A 94 -3.63 -6.97 9.65
N PHE A 95 -4.12 -7.25 10.86
CA PHE A 95 -3.37 -8.00 11.85
C PHE A 95 -3.23 -9.47 11.46
N GLU A 96 -4.28 -10.08 10.91
CA GLU A 96 -4.27 -11.46 10.41
C GLU A 96 -3.23 -11.65 9.31
N LYS A 97 -3.18 -10.76 8.31
CA LYS A 97 -2.18 -10.82 7.23
C LYS A 97 -0.74 -10.70 7.73
N LEU A 98 -0.50 -9.89 8.76
CA LEU A 98 0.81 -9.80 9.39
C LEU A 98 1.18 -11.12 10.09
N GLU A 99 0.23 -11.70 10.84
CA GLU A 99 0.39 -12.97 11.56
C GLU A 99 0.61 -14.16 10.61
N ASN A 100 -0.14 -14.22 9.50
CA ASN A 100 -0.07 -15.27 8.49
C ASN A 100 1.12 -15.14 7.52
N HIS A 101 2.06 -14.23 7.79
CA HIS A 101 3.24 -13.99 6.95
C HIS A 101 2.94 -13.47 5.53
N GLU A 102 1.77 -12.87 5.31
CA GLU A 102 1.37 -12.30 4.02
C GLU A 102 1.95 -10.89 3.79
N CYS A 103 2.29 -10.15 4.85
CA CYS A 103 3.00 -8.87 4.77
C CYS A 103 4.08 -8.79 5.86
N ASP A 104 5.10 -7.92 5.73
CA ASP A 104 6.14 -7.76 6.77
C ASP A 104 5.89 -6.59 7.72
N ILE A 105 5.17 -5.58 7.24
CA ILE A 105 4.97 -4.31 7.94
C ILE A 105 3.54 -3.81 7.79
N ILE A 106 2.94 -3.44 8.91
CA ILE A 106 1.71 -2.65 8.99
C ILE A 106 2.10 -1.17 8.98
N ALA A 107 1.70 -0.46 7.91
CA ALA A 107 2.03 0.94 7.68
C ALA A 107 0.75 1.77 7.52
N ILE A 108 0.11 2.05 8.65
CA ILE A 108 -1.12 2.86 8.77
C ILE A 108 -0.99 3.85 9.92
N ASN A 109 -2.02 4.69 10.14
CA ASN A 109 -2.12 5.54 11.32
C ASN A 109 -2.43 4.74 12.61
N LEU A 110 -1.53 3.83 13.00
CA LEU A 110 -1.77 2.88 14.09
C LEU A 110 -1.34 3.42 15.45
N THR A 111 -2.30 3.62 16.34
CA THR A 111 -2.06 4.00 17.74
C THR A 111 -1.44 2.86 18.54
N ILE A 112 -0.34 3.17 19.23
CA ILE A 112 0.31 2.24 20.17
C ILE A 112 -0.60 2.07 21.39
N THR A 113 -0.95 0.82 21.68
CA THR A 113 -1.70 0.43 22.89
C THR A 113 -1.06 -0.79 23.54
N ASP A 114 -1.34 -1.02 24.82
CA ASP A 114 -0.83 -2.19 25.54
C ASP A 114 -1.30 -3.50 24.89
N LYS A 115 -2.58 -3.57 24.51
CA LYS A 115 -3.17 -4.73 23.81
C LYS A 115 -2.44 -5.01 22.50
N ARG A 116 -2.19 -4.00 21.66
CA ARG A 116 -1.49 -4.18 20.38
C ARG A 116 -0.01 -4.50 20.57
N SER A 117 0.62 -3.93 21.60
CA SER A 117 2.04 -4.18 21.92
C SER A 117 2.31 -5.62 22.35
N GLN A 118 1.27 -6.36 22.76
CA GLN A 118 1.37 -7.80 23.00
C GLN A 118 1.35 -8.61 21.69
N LEU A 119 0.62 -8.13 20.67
CA LEU A 119 0.45 -8.82 19.38
C LEU A 119 1.61 -8.54 18.41
N ILE A 120 2.12 -7.31 18.39
CA ILE A 120 3.11 -6.85 17.41
C ILE A 120 4.24 -6.05 18.08
N ASN A 121 5.34 -5.85 17.36
CA ASN A 121 6.38 -4.89 17.73
C ASN A 121 6.18 -3.58 16.98
N PHE A 122 6.25 -2.45 17.70
CA PHE A 122 6.12 -1.13 17.11
C PHE A 122 7.47 -0.51 16.79
N SER A 123 7.54 0.21 15.67
CA SER A 123 8.65 1.11 15.37
C SER A 123 8.73 2.27 16.36
N ASN A 124 9.81 3.03 16.30
CA ASN A 124 9.86 4.37 16.88
C ASN A 124 8.66 5.19 16.35
N PRO A 125 8.02 6.03 17.19
CA PRO A 125 6.85 6.80 16.77
C PRO A 125 7.12 7.67 15.54
N LEU A 126 6.23 7.59 14.56
CA LEU A 126 6.23 8.46 13.38
C LEU A 126 5.74 9.86 13.76
N SER A 127 4.70 9.94 14.57
CA SER A 127 4.05 11.18 15.02
C SER A 127 3.27 10.94 16.31
N GLN A 128 2.75 12.04 16.87
CA GLN A 128 1.79 12.00 17.97
C GLN A 128 0.46 12.60 17.51
N THR A 129 -0.62 12.00 17.96
CA THR A 129 -1.98 12.46 17.71
C THR A 129 -2.82 12.24 18.96
N ARG A 130 -3.97 12.90 19.08
CA ARG A 130 -4.95 12.62 20.13
C ARG A 130 -6.27 12.27 19.47
N GLN A 131 -7.11 11.54 20.19
CA GLN A 131 -8.46 11.27 19.73
C GLN A 131 -9.34 12.52 19.92
N VAL A 132 -10.21 12.81 18.96
CA VAL A 132 -11.13 13.94 18.97
C VAL A 132 -12.54 13.49 18.59
N LEU A 133 -13.54 14.22 19.09
CA LEU A 133 -14.91 14.11 18.65
C LEU A 133 -15.07 14.85 17.33
N VAL A 134 -15.57 14.16 16.32
CA VAL A 134 -16.00 14.75 15.06
C VAL A 134 -17.51 14.93 15.10
N GLN A 135 -17.95 16.18 14.89
CA GLN A 135 -19.37 16.55 14.92
C GLN A 135 -19.67 17.62 13.86
N LYS A 136 -20.94 17.75 13.46
CA LYS A 136 -21.38 18.76 12.50
C LYS A 136 -21.67 20.09 13.21
N LYS A 137 -21.15 21.20 12.70
CA LYS A 137 -21.55 22.55 13.11
C LYS A 137 -22.98 22.86 12.63
N PRO A 138 -23.74 23.72 13.33
CA PRO A 138 -25.05 24.15 12.85
C PRO A 138 -24.94 24.87 11.50
N GLU A 139 -25.96 24.78 10.64
CA GLU A 139 -25.90 25.33 9.27
C GLU A 139 -25.54 26.83 9.24
N ASN A 140 -26.00 27.60 10.23
CA ASN A 140 -25.73 29.05 10.36
C ASN A 140 -24.44 29.38 11.15
N TRP A 141 -23.51 28.43 11.33
CA TRP A 141 -22.32 28.59 12.18
C TRP A 141 -21.45 29.81 11.84
N TYR A 142 -21.43 30.24 10.58
CA TYR A 142 -20.67 31.40 10.11
C TYR A 142 -21.21 32.74 10.67
N ASN A 143 -22.44 32.76 11.17
CA ASN A 143 -23.07 33.92 11.80
C ASN A 143 -23.01 33.88 13.33
N LEU A 144 -22.56 32.78 13.93
CA LEU A 144 -22.52 32.62 15.38
C LEU A 144 -21.19 33.13 15.93
N SER A 145 -21.24 33.82 17.07
CA SER A 145 -20.04 34.03 17.88
C SER A 145 -19.50 32.71 18.41
N LYS A 146 -18.24 32.69 18.86
CA LYS A 146 -17.64 31.48 19.43
C LYS A 146 -18.45 30.92 20.61
N LEU A 147 -18.97 31.78 21.49
CA LEU A 147 -19.74 31.36 22.65
C LEU A 147 -21.10 30.74 22.24
N GLU A 148 -21.75 31.31 21.23
CA GLU A 148 -23.01 30.77 20.69
C GLU A 148 -22.77 29.46 19.94
N LEU A 149 -21.68 29.34 19.19
CA LEU A 149 -21.33 28.07 18.57
C LEU A 149 -21.07 27.01 19.64
N ASP A 150 -20.23 27.32 20.63
CA ASP A 150 -19.83 26.39 21.69
C ASP A 150 -21.00 25.91 22.55
N SER A 151 -22.12 26.65 22.63
CA SER A 151 -23.34 26.20 23.32
C SER A 151 -24.21 25.24 22.50
N THR A 152 -24.00 25.16 21.18
CA THR A 152 -24.77 24.30 20.27
C THR A 152 -24.14 22.94 20.00
N ILE A 153 -22.87 22.76 20.36
CA ILE A 153 -22.08 21.56 20.08
C ILE A 153 -21.36 21.05 21.31
N VAL A 154 -20.94 19.78 21.29
CA VAL A 154 -20.28 19.16 22.44
C VAL A 154 -18.87 19.74 22.60
N ARG A 155 -18.56 20.29 23.77
CA ARG A 155 -17.24 20.84 24.11
C ARG A 155 -16.54 20.11 25.25
N ASN A 156 -17.30 19.37 26.05
CA ASN A 156 -16.77 18.54 27.12
C ASN A 156 -17.10 17.07 26.84
N PRO A 157 -16.13 16.13 26.97
CA PRO A 157 -16.43 14.71 26.85
C PRO A 157 -17.58 14.23 27.75
N LYS A 158 -17.81 14.89 28.90
CA LYS A 158 -18.95 14.61 29.78
C LYS A 158 -20.31 14.75 29.10
N ASP A 159 -20.43 15.65 28.13
CA ASP A 159 -21.68 15.88 27.41
C ASP A 159 -22.00 14.76 26.40
N LEU A 160 -21.15 13.73 26.29
CA LEU A 160 -21.41 12.51 25.53
C LEU A 160 -22.34 11.52 26.24
N ALA A 161 -22.66 11.76 27.52
CA ALA A 161 -23.61 10.94 28.27
C ALA A 161 -24.94 10.74 27.50
N GLY A 162 -25.35 9.48 27.34
CA GLY A 162 -26.55 9.06 26.62
C GLY A 162 -26.52 9.27 25.09
N LYS A 163 -25.44 9.81 24.53
CA LYS A 163 -25.33 10.05 23.08
C LYS A 163 -24.86 8.80 22.35
N GLN A 164 -25.31 8.66 21.10
CA GLN A 164 -24.80 7.66 20.16
C GLN A 164 -23.54 8.17 19.48
N VAL A 165 -22.45 7.42 19.58
CA VAL A 165 -21.13 7.77 19.03
C VAL A 165 -20.63 6.63 18.17
N TYR A 166 -20.27 6.94 16.93
CA TYR A 166 -19.90 5.96 15.92
C TYR A 166 -18.38 5.85 15.79
N ILE A 167 -17.88 4.63 15.67
CA ILE A 167 -16.45 4.34 15.51
C ILE A 167 -16.24 3.20 14.51
N GLN A 168 -15.06 3.16 13.89
CA GLN A 168 -14.62 1.97 13.17
C GLN A 168 -14.35 0.85 14.18
N ARG A 169 -14.77 -0.37 13.85
CA ARG A 169 -14.55 -1.58 14.66
C ARG A 169 -13.05 -1.82 14.91
N ASN A 170 -12.70 -2.36 16.09
CA ASN A 170 -11.31 -2.69 16.50
C ASN A 170 -10.32 -1.51 16.55
N THR A 171 -10.83 -0.29 16.66
CA THR A 171 -10.00 0.89 16.92
C THR A 171 -9.70 1.07 18.41
N SER A 172 -8.67 1.87 18.74
CA SER A 172 -8.42 2.31 20.11
C SER A 172 -9.49 3.29 20.64
N HIS A 173 -10.46 3.68 19.81
CA HIS A 173 -11.54 4.59 20.18
C HIS A 173 -12.53 3.93 21.13
N GLU A 174 -12.77 2.62 20.98
CA GLU A 174 -13.72 1.87 21.80
C GLU A 174 -13.30 1.88 23.29
N ASP A 175 -12.05 1.49 23.56
CA ASP A 175 -11.49 1.50 24.91
C ASP A 175 -11.53 2.90 25.53
N ARG A 176 -11.28 3.94 24.72
CA ARG A 176 -11.31 5.31 25.23
C ARG A 176 -12.72 5.75 25.59
N LEU A 177 -13.71 5.49 24.75
CA LEU A 177 -15.12 5.79 25.05
C LEU A 177 -15.61 5.02 26.28
N LYS A 178 -15.24 3.75 26.42
CA LYS A 178 -15.53 2.94 27.62
C LYS A 178 -14.94 3.56 28.89
N ASN A 179 -13.71 4.08 28.82
CA ASN A 179 -13.08 4.76 29.96
C ASN A 179 -13.78 6.09 30.29
N ILE A 180 -14.18 6.87 29.28
CA ILE A 180 -14.94 8.10 29.49
C ILE A 180 -16.29 7.80 30.13
N SER A 181 -17.03 6.77 29.68
CA SER A 181 -18.28 6.38 30.32
C SER A 181 -18.09 6.08 31.82
N LYS A 182 -17.01 5.39 32.20
CA LYS A 182 -16.66 5.15 33.61
C LYS A 182 -16.33 6.45 34.35
N GLU A 183 -15.59 7.37 33.73
CA GLU A 183 -15.23 8.67 34.31
C GLU A 183 -16.46 9.58 34.54
N ILE A 184 -17.45 9.52 33.63
CA ILE A 184 -18.71 10.28 33.73
C ILE A 184 -19.65 9.66 34.77
N GLY A 185 -19.59 8.34 34.95
CA GLY A 185 -20.61 7.59 35.69
C GLY A 185 -21.92 7.42 34.92
N ASP A 186 -21.86 7.55 33.59
CA ASP A 186 -23.00 7.39 32.68
C ASP A 186 -22.55 6.71 31.38
N SER A 187 -23.49 6.14 30.64
CA SER A 187 -23.24 5.38 29.42
C SER A 187 -23.07 6.29 28.19
N ILE A 188 -22.15 5.92 27.30
CA ILE A 188 -22.09 6.40 25.91
C ILE A 188 -22.53 5.23 25.04
N HIS A 189 -23.46 5.45 24.11
CA HIS A 189 -23.94 4.40 23.22
C HIS A 189 -22.97 4.27 22.05
N ILE A 190 -21.99 3.37 22.17
CA ILE A 190 -20.97 3.13 21.14
C ILE A 190 -21.57 2.28 20.03
N VAL A 191 -21.47 2.74 18.79
CA VAL A 191 -21.88 2.01 17.58
C VAL A 191 -20.64 1.74 16.73
N GLU A 192 -20.29 0.48 16.57
CA GLU A 192 -19.18 0.06 15.71
C GLU A 192 -19.67 -0.17 14.29
N LEU A 193 -18.88 0.28 13.31
CA LEU A 193 -19.15 0.07 11.89
C LEU A 193 -17.96 -0.62 11.21
N ASP A 194 -18.26 -1.46 10.21
CA ASP A 194 -17.29 -2.15 9.35
C ASP A 194 -16.86 -1.29 8.15
N ILE A 195 -16.58 -0.01 8.41
CA ILE A 195 -16.11 0.96 7.42
C ILE A 195 -14.97 1.79 8.01
N GLU A 196 -14.14 2.34 7.13
CA GLU A 196 -12.97 3.13 7.52
C GLU A 196 -13.37 4.48 8.14
N THR A 197 -12.53 5.01 9.03
CA THR A 197 -12.82 6.22 9.82
C THR A 197 -13.16 7.44 8.95
N GLU A 198 -12.54 7.65 7.79
CA GLU A 198 -12.89 8.75 6.88
C GLU A 198 -14.31 8.63 6.31
N GLU A 199 -14.78 7.41 6.07
CA GLU A 199 -16.16 7.18 5.62
C GLU A 199 -17.15 7.55 6.72
N ILE A 200 -16.87 7.19 7.98
CA ILE A 200 -17.66 7.60 9.15
C ILE A 200 -17.68 9.13 9.28
N ILE A 201 -16.53 9.80 9.10
CA ILE A 201 -16.45 11.27 9.12
C ILE A 201 -17.33 11.88 8.01
N SER A 202 -17.38 11.27 6.83
CA SER A 202 -18.25 11.75 5.73
C SER A 202 -19.74 11.65 6.08
N LYS A 203 -20.15 10.61 6.82
CA LYS A 203 -21.51 10.46 7.34
C LYS A 203 -21.85 11.53 8.38
N VAL A 204 -20.89 11.93 9.22
CA VAL A 204 -21.06 13.10 10.11
C VAL A 204 -21.23 14.40 9.30
N ALA A 205 -20.39 14.60 8.28
CA ALA A 205 -20.44 15.81 7.46
C ALA A 205 -21.77 15.97 6.71
N SER A 206 -22.32 14.86 6.20
CA SER A 206 -23.64 14.84 5.54
C SER A 206 -24.80 15.02 6.53
N GLY A 207 -24.60 14.69 7.80
CA GLY A 207 -25.63 14.71 8.84
C GLY A 207 -26.40 13.40 8.98
N GLU A 208 -25.96 12.31 8.33
CA GLU A 208 -26.52 10.96 8.51
C GLU A 208 -26.32 10.45 9.95
N ILE A 209 -25.18 10.76 10.56
CA ILE A 209 -24.86 10.47 11.96
C ILE A 209 -24.37 11.72 12.68
N ALA A 210 -24.56 11.77 14.01
CA ALA A 210 -24.27 12.98 14.78
C ALA A 210 -22.80 13.11 15.23
N TYR A 211 -22.20 12.00 15.67
CA TYR A 211 -20.92 12.00 16.37
C TYR A 211 -20.06 10.81 15.94
N ALA A 212 -18.78 11.08 15.70
CA ALA A 212 -17.78 10.03 15.51
C ALA A 212 -16.52 10.33 16.31
N ILE A 213 -15.69 9.31 16.55
CA ILE A 213 -14.33 9.49 17.07
C ILE A 213 -13.32 9.23 15.96
N SER A 214 -12.29 10.08 15.90
CA SER A 214 -11.16 9.96 14.98
C SER A 214 -9.89 10.44 15.69
N ASP A 215 -8.73 10.03 15.20
CA ASP A 215 -7.49 10.71 15.52
C ASP A 215 -7.46 12.12 14.90
N GLU A 216 -6.87 13.08 15.61
CA GLU A 216 -6.88 14.51 15.26
C GLU A 216 -6.23 14.78 13.91
N ASN A 217 -5.15 14.08 13.55
CA ASN A 217 -4.49 14.20 12.25
C ASN A 217 -5.41 13.81 11.08
N VAL A 218 -6.18 12.72 11.22
CA VAL A 218 -7.17 12.29 10.23
C VAL A 218 -8.35 13.27 10.19
N ALA A 219 -8.84 13.71 11.35
CA ALA A 219 -9.93 14.68 11.46
C ALA A 219 -9.55 16.05 10.86
N LEU A 220 -8.31 16.52 11.07
CA LEU A 220 -7.79 17.77 10.52
C LEU A 220 -7.70 17.74 9.00
N VAL A 221 -7.29 16.61 8.42
CA VAL A 221 -7.30 16.42 6.98
C VAL A 221 -8.74 16.46 6.47
N ASN A 222 -9.67 15.80 7.16
CA ASN A 222 -11.06 15.75 6.74
C ASN A 222 -11.84 17.07 6.89
N GLN A 223 -11.56 17.86 7.92
CA GLN A 223 -12.16 19.18 8.13
C GLN A 223 -11.86 20.16 6.99
N LYS A 224 -10.72 20.00 6.30
CA LYS A 224 -10.42 20.83 5.12
C LYS A 224 -11.35 20.54 3.94
N TYR A 225 -11.84 19.30 3.80
CA TYR A 225 -12.80 18.92 2.75
C TYR A 225 -14.22 19.28 3.16
N TYR A 226 -14.55 19.05 4.43
CA TYR A 226 -15.84 19.32 5.05
C TYR A 226 -15.72 20.45 6.10
N PRO A 227 -15.66 21.73 5.68
CA PRO A 227 -15.57 22.85 6.62
C PRO A 227 -16.72 22.93 7.62
N ILE A 228 -17.83 22.22 7.40
CA ILE A 228 -18.95 22.12 8.34
C ILE A 228 -18.62 21.29 9.58
N LEU A 229 -17.53 20.51 9.58
CA LEU A 229 -17.11 19.73 10.74
C LEU A 229 -16.46 20.59 11.83
N ASP A 230 -16.74 20.26 13.08
CA ASP A 230 -15.98 20.65 14.26
C ASP A 230 -15.27 19.43 14.84
N ILE A 231 -14.00 19.63 15.21
CA ILE A 231 -13.09 18.57 15.70
C ILE A 231 -12.33 19.02 16.95
N ASN A 232 -12.76 20.10 17.60
CA ASN A 232 -11.96 20.76 18.64
C ASN A 232 -12.08 20.09 20.02
N THR A 233 -13.06 19.20 20.17
CA THR A 233 -13.32 18.50 21.44
C THR A 233 -12.41 17.28 21.54
N ALA A 234 -11.34 17.44 22.31
CA ALA A 234 -10.41 16.35 22.59
C ALA A 234 -11.08 15.27 23.45
N ILE A 235 -10.89 14.02 23.03
CA ILE A 235 -11.42 12.82 23.69
C ILE A 235 -10.33 12.11 24.48
N GLY A 236 -9.06 12.48 24.33
CA GLY A 236 -7.97 11.96 25.15
C GLY A 236 -6.69 12.80 25.09
N SER A 237 -5.65 12.30 25.75
CA SER A 237 -4.29 12.83 25.63
C SER A 237 -3.66 12.45 24.29
N TYR A 238 -2.50 13.03 23.99
CA TYR A 238 -1.66 12.59 22.88
C TYR A 238 -1.19 11.15 23.09
N GLN A 239 -1.15 10.40 22.00
CA GLN A 239 -0.69 9.03 21.87
C GLN A 239 0.25 8.94 20.68
N ASP A 240 1.18 8.00 20.75
CA ASP A 240 2.13 7.74 19.68
C ASP A 240 1.49 6.92 18.56
N ILE A 241 1.79 7.31 17.32
CA ILE A 241 1.48 6.56 16.10
C ILE A 241 2.76 5.91 15.59
N ALA A 242 2.74 4.61 15.35
CA ALA A 242 3.89 3.85 14.87
C ALA A 242 3.51 2.79 13.85
N TRP A 243 4.49 2.34 13.07
CA TRP A 243 4.34 1.15 12.23
C TRP A 243 4.49 -0.12 13.07
N GLY A 244 3.88 -1.20 12.60
CA GLY A 244 3.90 -2.50 13.25
C GLY A 244 4.67 -3.53 12.43
N VAL A 245 5.44 -4.38 13.10
CA VAL A 245 6.04 -5.60 12.52
C VAL A 245 5.74 -6.79 13.42
N ARG A 246 5.88 -8.00 12.88
CA ARG A 246 5.72 -9.23 13.67
C ARG A 246 6.65 -9.27 14.89
N LYS A 247 6.21 -9.95 15.94
CA LYS A 247 7.12 -10.39 17.01
C LYS A 247 8.20 -11.29 16.41
N GLY A 248 9.46 -11.07 16.79
CA GLY A 248 10.61 -11.84 16.28
C GLY A 248 11.26 -11.28 15.01
N SER A 249 10.69 -10.24 14.37
CA SER A 249 11.32 -9.52 13.24
C SER A 249 12.20 -8.36 13.74
N ASP A 250 13.12 -8.67 14.67
CA ASP A 250 13.90 -7.67 15.40
C ASP A 250 14.92 -6.95 14.52
N SER A 251 15.46 -7.63 13.49
CA SER A 251 16.42 -7.04 12.55
C SER A 251 15.73 -6.03 11.63
N LEU A 252 14.55 -6.37 11.12
CA LEU A 252 13.71 -5.49 10.33
C LEU A 252 13.33 -4.26 11.15
N LEU A 253 12.86 -4.46 12.39
CA LEU A 253 12.50 -3.38 13.29
C LEU A 253 13.68 -2.43 13.54
N SER A 254 14.86 -2.99 13.82
CA SER A 254 16.08 -2.21 14.05
C SER A 254 16.47 -1.39 12.82
N SER A 255 16.34 -1.96 11.63
CA SER A 255 16.60 -1.27 10.35
C SER A 255 15.58 -0.17 10.08
N ILE A 256 14.29 -0.41 10.32
CA ILE A 256 13.23 0.60 10.22
C ILE A 256 13.52 1.77 11.15
N ASN A 257 13.87 1.51 12.41
CA ASN A 257 14.16 2.54 13.39
C ASN A 257 15.39 3.36 13.02
N SER A 258 16.47 2.70 12.59
CA SER A 258 17.70 3.35 12.12
C SER A 258 17.44 4.26 10.90
N TRP A 259 16.57 3.83 10.00
CA TRP A 259 16.12 4.64 8.86
C TRP A 259 15.25 5.82 9.31
N LEU A 260 14.23 5.58 10.14
CA LEU A 260 13.29 6.60 10.63
C LEU A 260 14.00 7.77 11.31
N GLU A 261 14.99 7.49 12.17
CA GLU A 261 15.78 8.51 12.88
C GLU A 261 16.44 9.50 11.92
N LYS A 262 16.99 9.00 10.81
CA LYS A 262 17.63 9.83 9.78
C LYS A 262 16.59 10.48 8.88
N PHE A 263 15.59 9.71 8.44
CA PHE A 263 14.63 10.15 7.42
C PHE A 263 13.72 11.27 7.92
N LYS A 264 13.22 11.20 9.17
CA LYS A 264 12.35 12.25 9.76
C LYS A 264 13.00 13.64 9.79
N ASN A 265 14.33 13.71 9.83
CA ASN A 265 15.08 14.96 9.84
C ASN A 265 15.45 15.47 8.43
N SER A 266 15.17 14.68 7.39
CA SER A 266 15.55 14.98 6.01
C SER A 266 14.68 16.08 5.36
N LYS A 267 15.19 16.69 4.29
CA LYS A 267 14.39 17.60 3.43
C LYS A 267 13.27 16.84 2.72
N GLN A 268 13.44 15.56 2.46
CA GLN A 268 12.49 14.72 1.74
C GLN A 268 11.24 14.46 2.59
N HIS A 269 11.41 14.00 3.84
CA HIS A 269 10.30 13.85 4.78
C HIS A 269 9.50 15.15 4.94
N ARG A 270 10.17 16.30 5.10
CA ARG A 270 9.49 17.60 5.18
C ARG A 270 8.65 17.93 3.95
N ARG A 271 9.07 17.51 2.75
CA ARG A 271 8.30 17.69 1.51
C ARG A 271 7.08 16.77 1.49
N ILE A 272 7.26 15.50 1.81
CA ILE A 272 6.18 14.49 1.89
C ILE A 272 5.13 14.94 2.92
N TYR A 273 5.55 15.25 4.15
CA TYR A 273 4.65 15.72 5.20
C TYR A 273 3.88 16.99 4.78
N LYS A 274 4.55 17.96 4.14
CA LYS A 274 3.88 19.17 3.64
C LYS A 274 2.87 18.85 2.55
N LYS A 275 3.17 17.91 1.64
CA LYS A 275 2.30 17.51 0.52
C LYS A 275 0.95 17.01 1.04
N TYR A 276 0.94 16.15 2.06
CA TYR A 276 -0.28 15.51 2.56
C TYR A 276 -0.97 16.27 3.68
N PHE A 277 -0.24 16.83 4.65
CA PHE A 277 -0.85 17.40 5.85
C PHE A 277 -0.94 18.94 5.86
N LYS A 278 -0.09 19.66 5.11
CA LYS A 278 -0.05 21.14 5.15
C LYS A 278 -0.56 21.83 3.88
N ASN A 279 -0.40 21.23 2.70
CA ASN A 279 -0.77 21.84 1.44
C ASN A 279 -2.27 21.71 1.16
N ASN A 280 -2.93 22.80 0.75
CA ASN A 280 -4.33 22.80 0.32
C ASN A 280 -4.56 22.04 -1.00
N LYS A 281 -3.50 21.70 -1.75
CA LYS A 281 -3.62 20.84 -2.93
C LYS A 281 -4.15 19.44 -2.59
N SER A 282 -3.94 18.95 -1.36
CA SER A 282 -4.61 17.73 -0.87
C SER A 282 -6.14 17.86 -0.95
N VAL A 283 -6.68 19.05 -0.64
CA VAL A 283 -8.11 19.41 -0.77
C VAL A 283 -8.60 19.26 -2.20
N SER A 284 -7.86 19.80 -3.17
CA SER A 284 -8.24 19.68 -4.58
C SER A 284 -8.12 18.25 -5.11
N ILE A 285 -7.19 17.45 -4.58
CA ILE A 285 -7.01 16.05 -4.97
C ILE A 285 -8.22 15.22 -4.55
N LYS A 286 -8.63 15.25 -3.27
CA LYS A 286 -9.78 14.45 -2.79
C LYS A 286 -11.13 14.89 -3.39
N ARG A 287 -11.29 16.18 -3.71
CA ARG A 287 -12.48 16.70 -4.40
C ARG A 287 -12.53 16.33 -5.89
N SER A 288 -11.42 15.85 -6.44
CA SER A 288 -11.36 15.45 -7.82
C SER A 288 -12.09 14.14 -8.03
N GLU A 289 -12.82 14.02 -9.14
CA GLU A 289 -13.45 12.75 -9.52
C GLU A 289 -12.44 11.61 -9.79
N TYR A 290 -11.15 11.92 -9.96
CA TYR A 290 -10.06 10.96 -10.16
C TYR A 290 -9.40 10.48 -8.86
N PHE A 291 -9.99 10.81 -7.72
CA PHE A 291 -9.58 10.26 -6.43
C PHE A 291 -10.27 8.91 -6.24
N SER A 292 -9.56 7.86 -6.66
CA SER A 292 -10.06 6.49 -6.74
C SER A 292 -10.69 5.97 -5.45
N SER A 293 -10.20 6.37 -4.27
CA SER A 293 -10.75 5.91 -2.98
C SER A 293 -12.22 6.32 -2.77
N LEU A 294 -12.71 7.36 -3.47
CA LEU A 294 -14.12 7.78 -3.42
C LEU A 294 -14.91 7.35 -4.66
N THR A 295 -14.29 7.30 -5.84
CA THR A 295 -15.02 7.17 -7.11
C THR A 295 -14.76 5.88 -7.87
N GLY A 296 -13.69 5.16 -7.55
CA GLY A 296 -13.17 4.06 -8.36
C GLY A 296 -12.69 4.46 -9.76
N LYS A 297 -12.65 5.77 -10.08
CA LYS A 297 -12.25 6.29 -11.39
C LYS A 297 -10.74 6.56 -11.44
N ILE A 298 -10.06 5.99 -12.44
CA ILE A 298 -8.63 6.14 -12.71
C ILE A 298 -8.39 7.31 -13.68
N SER A 299 -9.21 7.39 -14.74
CA SER A 299 -9.08 8.35 -15.83
C SER A 299 -10.43 8.76 -16.43
N ASP A 300 -10.45 9.78 -17.31
CA ASP A 300 -11.64 10.11 -18.09
C ASP A 300 -12.04 9.04 -19.11
N TYR A 301 -11.11 8.15 -19.44
CA TYR A 301 -11.28 7.19 -20.51
C TYR A 301 -11.69 5.81 -20.00
N ASP A 302 -11.94 5.66 -18.70
CA ASP A 302 -12.23 4.36 -18.07
C ASP A 302 -13.36 3.61 -18.76
N TYR A 303 -14.42 4.31 -19.20
CA TYR A 303 -15.50 3.70 -19.98
C TYR A 303 -15.00 3.06 -21.29
N PHE A 304 -14.20 3.80 -22.06
CA PHE A 304 -13.65 3.31 -23.32
C PHE A 304 -12.60 2.23 -23.10
N ILE A 305 -11.75 2.36 -22.08
CA ILE A 305 -10.76 1.36 -21.69
C ILE A 305 -11.46 0.05 -21.29
N LYS A 306 -12.53 0.11 -20.48
CA LYS A 306 -13.36 -1.06 -20.12
C LYS A 306 -14.04 -1.69 -21.34
N LYS A 307 -14.47 -0.89 -22.32
CA LYS A 307 -15.04 -1.41 -23.56
C LYS A 307 -14.00 -2.14 -24.41
N GLN A 308 -12.82 -1.54 -24.58
CA GLN A 308 -11.77 -2.03 -25.49
C GLN A 308 -10.97 -3.20 -24.88
N SER A 309 -10.76 -3.22 -23.57
CA SER A 309 -10.10 -4.34 -22.87
C SER A 309 -10.80 -5.69 -23.06
N LYS A 310 -12.14 -5.70 -23.17
CA LYS A 310 -12.92 -6.92 -23.48
C LYS A 310 -12.52 -7.56 -24.81
N ILE A 311 -12.02 -6.76 -25.77
CA ILE A 311 -11.55 -7.26 -27.06
C ILE A 311 -10.25 -8.06 -26.88
N LEU A 312 -9.40 -7.64 -25.95
CA LEU A 312 -8.13 -8.29 -25.57
C LEU A 312 -8.32 -9.47 -24.59
N SER A 313 -9.48 -9.54 -23.93
CA SER A 313 -9.68 -10.39 -22.73
C SER A 313 -8.75 -10.02 -21.56
N TRP A 314 -8.19 -8.81 -21.56
CA TRP A 314 -7.38 -8.29 -20.46
C TRP A 314 -8.27 -7.63 -19.40
N ASP A 315 -7.79 -7.60 -18.15
CA ASP A 315 -8.33 -6.68 -17.15
C ASP A 315 -8.18 -5.22 -17.65
N TRP A 316 -9.25 -4.45 -17.57
CA TRP A 316 -9.24 -3.05 -18.01
C TRP A 316 -8.22 -2.21 -17.25
N LYS A 317 -7.90 -2.57 -16.00
CA LYS A 317 -6.89 -1.90 -15.19
C LYS A 317 -5.47 -2.11 -15.76
N LEU A 318 -5.18 -3.27 -16.38
CA LEU A 318 -3.91 -3.51 -17.06
C LEU A 318 -3.78 -2.61 -18.29
N LEU A 319 -4.84 -2.52 -19.10
CA LEU A 319 -4.87 -1.61 -20.25
C LEU A 319 -4.77 -0.14 -19.81
N ALA A 320 -5.44 0.25 -18.72
CA ALA A 320 -5.29 1.59 -18.14
C ALA A 320 -3.85 1.86 -17.69
N SER A 321 -3.17 0.86 -17.14
CA SER A 321 -1.78 1.00 -16.70
C SER A 321 -0.83 1.22 -17.88
N LEU A 322 -1.03 0.48 -18.98
CA LEU A 322 -0.31 0.68 -20.24
C LEU A 322 -0.53 2.11 -20.75
N ILE A 323 -1.79 2.55 -20.85
CA ILE A 323 -2.11 3.91 -21.33
C ILE A 323 -1.47 4.99 -20.45
N TYR A 324 -1.45 4.79 -19.13
CA TYR A 324 -0.78 5.71 -18.24
C TYR A 324 0.74 5.76 -18.51
N GLN A 325 1.37 4.62 -18.78
CA GLN A 325 2.79 4.57 -19.12
C GLN A 325 3.10 5.38 -20.38
N GLU A 326 2.22 5.31 -21.38
CA GLU A 326 2.40 6.00 -22.66
C GLU A 326 2.22 7.52 -22.53
N SER A 327 1.09 7.95 -21.97
CA SER A 327 0.69 9.36 -22.06
C SER A 327 0.28 9.99 -20.74
N LYS A 328 0.23 9.21 -19.65
CA LYS A 328 -0.42 9.60 -18.38
C LYS A 328 -1.87 10.05 -18.61
N PHE A 329 -2.56 9.40 -19.54
CA PHE A 329 -3.90 9.75 -20.02
C PHE A 329 -4.01 11.14 -20.69
N ASN A 330 -2.90 11.70 -21.16
CA ASN A 330 -2.91 12.98 -21.87
C ASN A 330 -2.88 12.76 -23.38
N HIS A 331 -4.02 12.97 -24.06
CA HIS A 331 -4.13 12.74 -25.49
C HIS A 331 -3.38 13.77 -26.35
N ASP A 332 -3.02 14.93 -25.79
CA ASP A 332 -2.29 16.00 -26.49
C ASP A 332 -0.76 15.77 -26.51
N VAL A 333 -0.27 14.64 -26.00
CA VAL A 333 1.17 14.35 -25.94
C VAL A 333 1.68 13.92 -27.30
N GLU A 334 2.70 14.62 -27.78
CA GLU A 334 3.56 14.19 -28.88
C GLU A 334 4.96 13.92 -28.33
N ALA A 335 5.46 12.69 -28.52
CA ALA A 335 6.80 12.32 -28.13
C ALA A 335 7.83 12.88 -29.13
N TRP A 336 9.06 13.12 -28.66
CA TRP A 336 10.18 13.54 -29.52
C TRP A 336 10.50 12.53 -30.64
N THR A 337 10.09 11.26 -30.48
CA THR A 337 10.20 10.20 -31.48
C THR A 337 9.15 10.31 -32.59
N GLY A 338 8.13 11.15 -32.42
CA GLY A 338 6.99 11.31 -33.33
C GLY A 338 5.77 10.44 -33.00
N ALA A 339 5.78 9.69 -31.89
CA ALA A 339 4.58 9.02 -31.38
C ALA A 339 3.56 10.06 -30.86
N TYR A 340 2.27 9.79 -31.02
CA TYR A 340 1.22 10.74 -30.62
C TYR A 340 -0.03 10.04 -30.07
N GLY A 341 -0.86 10.86 -29.41
CA GLY A 341 -2.15 10.42 -28.88
C GLY A 341 -2.03 9.66 -27.57
N ILE A 342 -3.17 9.26 -27.01
CA ILE A 342 -3.22 8.68 -25.68
C ILE A 342 -2.50 7.31 -25.57
N MET A 343 -2.41 6.55 -26.67
CA MET A 343 -1.70 5.28 -26.77
C MET A 343 -0.27 5.42 -27.33
N GLN A 344 0.18 6.65 -27.65
CA GLN A 344 1.49 6.95 -28.23
C GLN A 344 1.85 6.04 -29.42
N LEU A 345 1.00 6.03 -30.45
CA LEU A 345 1.26 5.24 -31.64
C LEU A 345 2.24 5.95 -32.56
N MET A 346 3.24 5.22 -33.07
CA MET A 346 4.10 5.69 -34.15
C MET A 346 3.30 5.87 -35.45
N PRO A 347 3.59 6.86 -36.31
CA PRO A 347 2.80 7.17 -37.50
C PRO A 347 2.53 5.96 -38.42
N VAL A 348 3.55 5.13 -38.65
CA VAL A 348 3.42 3.91 -39.48
C VAL A 348 2.48 2.88 -38.85
N THR A 349 2.51 2.75 -37.52
CA THR A 349 1.60 1.85 -36.78
C THR A 349 0.18 2.40 -36.82
N ALA A 350 0.02 3.69 -36.61
CA ALA A 350 -1.26 4.37 -36.62
C ALA A 350 -1.96 4.28 -37.99
N GLU A 351 -1.22 4.57 -39.08
CA GLU A 351 -1.71 4.44 -40.45
C GLU A 351 -2.20 3.03 -40.75
N ARG A 352 -1.49 2.00 -40.27
CA ARG A 352 -1.88 0.59 -40.42
C ARG A 352 -3.24 0.28 -39.81
N PHE A 353 -3.62 0.99 -38.74
CA PHE A 353 -4.89 0.81 -38.04
C PHE A 353 -5.89 1.95 -38.31
N GLY A 354 -5.62 2.78 -39.32
CA GLY A 354 -6.56 3.77 -39.83
C GLY A 354 -6.73 5.02 -38.96
N VAL A 355 -5.75 5.36 -38.13
CA VAL A 355 -5.77 6.59 -37.31
C VAL A 355 -4.58 7.50 -37.64
N ASP A 356 -4.75 8.80 -37.41
CA ASP A 356 -3.73 9.82 -37.59
C ASP A 356 -3.65 10.76 -36.37
N SER A 357 -2.81 11.80 -36.43
CA SER A 357 -2.61 12.76 -35.34
C SER A 357 -3.84 13.64 -35.01
N LEU A 358 -4.88 13.61 -35.85
CA LEU A 358 -6.14 14.32 -35.66
C LEU A 358 -7.25 13.41 -35.11
N SER A 359 -6.99 12.10 -35.02
CA SER A 359 -7.95 11.13 -34.48
C SER A 359 -8.30 11.42 -33.02
N THR A 360 -9.53 11.07 -32.65
CA THR A 360 -9.99 11.26 -31.28
C THR A 360 -9.25 10.33 -30.30
N PRO A 361 -9.24 10.64 -28.99
CA PRO A 361 -8.69 9.73 -27.99
C PRO A 361 -9.31 8.33 -28.07
N GLU A 362 -10.61 8.23 -28.36
CA GLU A 362 -11.31 6.95 -28.51
C GLU A 362 -10.81 6.13 -29.70
N GLU A 363 -10.65 6.78 -30.86
CA GLU A 363 -10.10 6.16 -32.07
C GLU A 363 -8.65 5.71 -31.83
N ASN A 364 -7.85 6.53 -31.13
CA ASN A 364 -6.47 6.21 -30.80
C ASN A 364 -6.37 5.02 -29.82
N ILE A 365 -7.26 4.91 -28.83
CA ILE A 365 -7.36 3.73 -27.94
C ILE A 365 -7.73 2.49 -28.77
N GLU A 366 -8.71 2.59 -29.66
CA GLU A 366 -9.13 1.46 -30.50
C GLU A 366 -7.97 0.95 -31.37
N ALA A 367 -7.25 1.86 -32.05
CA ALA A 367 -6.08 1.51 -32.86
C ALA A 367 -4.96 0.87 -32.02
N GLY A 368 -4.71 1.40 -30.81
CA GLY A 368 -3.74 0.83 -29.90
C GLY A 368 -4.12 -0.59 -29.44
N VAL A 369 -5.40 -0.84 -29.20
CA VAL A 369 -5.91 -2.19 -28.90
C VAL A 369 -5.77 -3.14 -30.11
N GLN A 370 -6.01 -2.66 -31.34
CA GLN A 370 -5.72 -3.47 -32.54
C GLN A 370 -4.24 -3.78 -32.69
N PHE A 371 -3.37 -2.83 -32.32
CA PHE A 371 -1.93 -3.07 -32.30
C PHE A 371 -1.54 -4.13 -31.26
N ILE A 372 -2.08 -4.06 -30.05
CA ILE A 372 -1.89 -5.09 -29.02
C ILE A 372 -2.34 -6.45 -29.53
N LYS A 373 -3.54 -6.56 -30.14
CA LYS A 373 -4.01 -7.83 -30.75
C LYS A 373 -3.06 -8.37 -31.81
N PHE A 374 -2.51 -7.47 -32.64
CA PHE A 374 -1.52 -7.85 -33.63
C PHE A 374 -0.28 -8.46 -32.96
N LEU A 375 0.18 -7.88 -31.85
CA LEU A 375 1.31 -8.40 -31.06
C LEU A 375 0.95 -9.72 -30.36
N GLU A 376 -0.21 -9.85 -29.72
CA GLU A 376 -0.64 -11.09 -29.07
C GLU A 376 -0.63 -12.28 -30.03
N LYS A 377 -1.05 -12.06 -31.29
CA LYS A 377 -1.00 -13.09 -32.33
C LYS A 377 0.42 -13.57 -32.60
N GLN A 378 1.43 -12.71 -32.47
CA GLN A 378 2.84 -13.07 -32.66
C GLN A 378 3.38 -13.97 -31.53
N PHE A 379 2.76 -13.94 -30.35
CA PHE A 379 3.18 -14.68 -29.15
C PHE A 379 2.17 -15.74 -28.71
N ASN A 380 1.26 -16.15 -29.59
CA ASN A 380 0.19 -17.11 -29.27
C ASN A 380 0.69 -18.50 -28.84
N TYR A 381 1.95 -18.83 -29.14
CA TYR A 381 2.62 -20.06 -28.72
C TYR A 381 3.05 -20.05 -27.24
N ILE A 382 3.02 -18.88 -26.58
CA ILE A 382 3.25 -18.77 -25.13
C ILE A 382 1.92 -19.02 -24.45
N GLU A 383 1.69 -20.24 -23.96
CA GLU A 383 0.38 -20.67 -23.45
C GLU A 383 -0.06 -19.89 -22.20
N ALA A 384 0.86 -19.65 -21.26
CA ALA A 384 0.60 -18.86 -20.06
C ALA A 384 0.32 -17.40 -20.41
N GLU A 385 -0.89 -16.93 -20.11
CA GLU A 385 -1.36 -15.58 -20.44
C GLU A 385 -0.52 -14.50 -19.75
N GLU A 386 -0.20 -14.68 -18.47
CA GLU A 386 0.63 -13.74 -17.69
C GLU A 386 2.03 -13.55 -18.30
N GLU A 387 2.63 -14.62 -18.83
CA GLU A 387 3.89 -14.54 -19.56
C GLU A 387 3.69 -13.82 -20.89
N ARG A 388 2.69 -14.24 -21.68
CA ARG A 388 2.38 -13.64 -22.98
C ARG A 388 2.20 -12.12 -22.90
N ILE A 389 1.53 -11.63 -21.85
CA ILE A 389 1.35 -10.19 -21.58
C ILE A 389 2.71 -9.49 -21.49
N LYS A 390 3.70 -10.03 -20.77
CA LYS A 390 5.04 -9.43 -20.64
C LYS A 390 5.74 -9.28 -21.99
N PHE A 391 5.66 -10.29 -22.85
CA PHE A 391 6.21 -10.24 -24.21
C PHE A 391 5.49 -9.19 -25.09
N VAL A 392 4.17 -9.08 -24.94
CA VAL A 392 3.37 -8.09 -25.66
C VAL A 392 3.69 -6.68 -25.22
N LEU A 393 3.79 -6.42 -23.90
CA LEU A 393 4.18 -5.13 -23.34
C LEU A 393 5.58 -4.71 -23.82
N ALA A 394 6.57 -5.62 -23.75
CA ALA A 394 7.91 -5.34 -24.27
C ALA A 394 7.89 -5.04 -25.78
N SER A 395 7.10 -5.80 -26.54
CA SER A 395 6.97 -5.61 -27.99
C SER A 395 6.21 -4.35 -28.36
N TYR A 396 5.31 -3.88 -27.50
CA TYR A 396 4.62 -2.60 -27.67
C TYR A 396 5.63 -1.46 -27.59
N ASN A 397 6.53 -1.51 -26.60
CA ASN A 397 7.54 -0.50 -26.38
C ASN A 397 8.65 -0.48 -27.46
N VAL A 398 9.19 -1.64 -27.83
CA VAL A 398 10.40 -1.72 -28.66
C VAL A 398 10.24 -2.45 -29.99
N GLY A 399 9.05 -2.98 -30.25
CA GLY A 399 8.77 -3.82 -31.42
C GLY A 399 9.13 -5.29 -31.21
N PRO A 400 8.37 -6.22 -31.80
CA PRO A 400 8.52 -7.66 -31.57
C PRO A 400 9.85 -8.22 -32.10
N GLY A 401 10.48 -7.57 -33.09
CA GLY A 401 11.75 -8.01 -33.66
C GLY A 401 12.88 -8.09 -32.62
N HIS A 402 12.97 -7.09 -31.75
CA HIS A 402 13.97 -7.05 -30.68
C HIS A 402 13.64 -8.05 -29.55
N VAL A 403 12.36 -8.28 -29.26
CA VAL A 403 11.92 -9.30 -28.30
C VAL A 403 12.24 -10.70 -28.82
N PHE A 404 11.99 -10.99 -30.11
CA PHE A 404 12.40 -12.27 -30.72
C PHE A 404 13.91 -12.48 -30.72
N ASP A 405 14.71 -11.42 -30.84
CA ASP A 405 16.16 -11.52 -30.67
C ASP A 405 16.53 -11.91 -29.24
N ALA A 406 15.86 -11.33 -28.24
CA ALA A 406 16.07 -11.67 -26.83
C ALA A 406 15.67 -13.13 -26.54
N GLN A 407 14.56 -13.62 -27.12
CA GLN A 407 14.15 -15.03 -27.02
C GLN A 407 15.19 -15.98 -27.64
N ARG A 408 15.72 -15.65 -28.83
CA ARG A 408 16.79 -16.44 -29.47
C ARG A 408 18.07 -16.46 -28.65
N LEU A 409 18.43 -15.33 -28.04
CA LEU A 409 19.57 -15.24 -27.14
C LEU A 409 19.33 -16.07 -25.86
N ALA A 410 18.14 -16.01 -25.27
CA ALA A 410 17.76 -16.81 -24.11
C ALA A 410 17.91 -18.31 -24.41
N GLN A 411 17.28 -18.77 -25.49
CA GLN A 411 17.36 -20.16 -25.93
C GLN A 411 18.80 -20.61 -26.19
N LYS A 412 19.60 -19.79 -26.90
CA LYS A 412 21.02 -20.09 -27.18
C LYS A 412 21.83 -20.30 -25.90
N ASN A 413 21.48 -19.60 -24.83
CA ASN A 413 22.20 -19.63 -23.56
C ASN A 413 21.51 -20.50 -22.50
N GLY A 414 20.63 -21.42 -22.92
CA GLY A 414 20.01 -22.41 -22.04
C GLY A 414 18.93 -21.87 -21.10
N LYS A 415 18.36 -20.69 -21.41
CA LYS A 415 17.16 -20.15 -20.75
C LYS A 415 15.90 -20.49 -21.54
N ASP A 416 14.75 -20.42 -20.88
CA ASP A 416 13.46 -20.66 -21.52
C ASP A 416 13.04 -19.44 -22.35
N PRO A 417 12.86 -19.55 -23.67
CA PRO A 417 12.44 -18.42 -24.51
C PRO A 417 10.97 -18.01 -24.30
N ASN A 418 10.17 -18.78 -23.57
CA ASN A 418 8.75 -18.53 -23.36
C ASN A 418 8.43 -17.95 -21.97
N ILE A 419 9.45 -17.80 -21.13
CA ILE A 419 9.35 -17.18 -19.80
C ILE A 419 10.09 -15.86 -19.83
N TRP A 420 9.47 -14.80 -19.33
CA TRP A 420 10.03 -13.47 -19.29
C TRP A 420 11.07 -13.34 -18.18
N ASP A 421 10.65 -13.52 -16.92
CA ASP A 421 11.46 -13.27 -15.73
C ASP A 421 12.59 -14.31 -15.59
N ASP A 422 13.78 -13.83 -15.21
CA ASP A 422 15.02 -14.63 -15.05
C ASP A 422 15.43 -15.44 -16.30
N ASN A 423 14.89 -15.06 -17.46
CA ASN A 423 15.01 -15.77 -18.72
C ASN A 423 15.21 -14.78 -19.87
N VAL A 424 14.14 -14.35 -20.53
CA VAL A 424 14.23 -13.46 -21.70
C VAL A 424 14.62 -12.04 -21.30
N ASP A 425 14.14 -11.56 -20.16
CA ASP A 425 14.44 -10.25 -19.59
C ASP A 425 15.95 -9.98 -19.43
N ILE A 426 16.73 -10.98 -19.01
CA ILE A 426 18.19 -10.95 -18.89
C ILE A 426 18.83 -10.62 -20.25
N TYR A 427 18.35 -11.26 -21.32
CA TYR A 427 18.89 -11.05 -22.66
C TYR A 427 18.33 -9.80 -23.33
N MET A 428 17.13 -9.37 -22.95
CA MET A 428 16.60 -8.07 -23.33
C MET A 428 17.56 -6.98 -22.82
N LEU A 429 17.90 -6.95 -21.53
CA LEU A 429 18.85 -6.00 -20.94
C LEU A 429 20.22 -6.01 -21.65
N LYS A 430 20.72 -7.20 -21.96
CA LYS A 430 22.02 -7.41 -22.63
C LYS A 430 22.04 -7.00 -24.11
N LYS A 431 20.90 -6.74 -24.78
CA LYS A 431 20.87 -6.31 -26.19
C LYS A 431 21.48 -4.92 -26.45
N SER A 432 21.87 -4.20 -25.40
CA SER A 432 22.66 -2.97 -25.51
C SER A 432 24.18 -3.24 -25.65
N GLU A 433 24.64 -4.44 -25.34
CA GLU A 433 26.05 -4.81 -25.32
C GLU A 433 26.51 -5.43 -26.67
N PRO A 434 27.67 -5.01 -27.22
CA PRO A 434 28.18 -5.51 -28.51
C PRO A 434 28.30 -7.02 -28.63
N LYS A 435 28.62 -7.71 -27.53
CA LYS A 435 28.71 -9.17 -27.50
C LYS A 435 27.40 -9.83 -27.89
N TYR A 436 26.26 -9.27 -27.48
CA TYR A 436 24.94 -9.87 -27.67
C TYR A 436 24.26 -9.33 -28.91
N TYR A 437 24.31 -8.02 -29.18
CA TYR A 437 23.60 -7.49 -30.36
C TYR A 437 24.26 -7.84 -31.70
N ARG A 438 25.53 -8.28 -31.69
CA ARG A 438 26.25 -8.80 -32.87
C ARG A 438 26.24 -10.33 -32.95
N ASP A 439 25.55 -11.00 -32.04
CA ASP A 439 25.47 -12.46 -32.03
C ASP A 439 24.76 -12.95 -33.32
N PRO A 440 25.23 -14.04 -33.97
CA PRO A 440 24.61 -14.55 -35.19
C PRO A 440 23.11 -14.87 -35.11
N VAL A 441 22.57 -15.13 -33.90
CA VAL A 441 21.13 -15.37 -33.73
C VAL A 441 20.30 -14.08 -33.70
N VAL A 442 20.94 -12.91 -33.59
CA VAL A 442 20.28 -11.59 -33.54
C VAL A 442 20.10 -11.04 -34.95
N LYS A 443 18.87 -10.64 -35.28
CA LYS A 443 18.49 -10.16 -36.61
C LYS A 443 18.28 -8.65 -36.68
N HIS A 444 17.96 -8.00 -35.55
CA HIS A 444 17.61 -6.57 -35.53
C HIS A 444 18.69 -5.71 -34.85
N GLY A 445 19.83 -6.29 -34.49
CA GLY A 445 20.98 -5.56 -33.97
C GLY A 445 20.75 -4.93 -32.60
N TYR A 446 21.36 -3.76 -32.40
CA TYR A 446 21.38 -3.02 -31.13
C TYR A 446 19.96 -2.64 -30.68
N CYS A 447 19.73 -2.73 -29.38
CA CYS A 447 18.51 -2.24 -28.74
C CYS A 447 18.85 -1.68 -27.36
N ARG A 448 18.18 -0.61 -26.95
CA ARG A 448 18.23 -0.10 -25.58
C ARG A 448 17.40 -0.97 -24.65
N GLY A 449 17.90 -2.18 -24.38
CA GLY A 449 17.17 -3.23 -23.68
C GLY A 449 16.59 -2.89 -22.31
N LYS A 450 17.14 -1.87 -21.65
CA LYS A 450 16.61 -1.36 -20.38
C LYS A 450 15.23 -0.70 -20.54
N GLU A 451 14.97 -0.02 -21.64
CA GLU A 451 13.69 0.67 -21.89
C GLU A 451 12.49 -0.31 -21.87
N PRO A 452 12.46 -1.41 -22.66
CA PRO A 452 11.35 -2.37 -22.60
C PRO A 452 11.32 -3.20 -21.32
N PHE A 453 12.46 -3.46 -20.69
CA PHE A 453 12.51 -4.12 -19.38
C PHE A 453 11.81 -3.28 -18.30
N ASP A 454 12.21 -2.01 -18.18
CA ASP A 454 11.61 -1.08 -17.21
C ASP A 454 10.13 -0.86 -17.56
N TYR A 455 9.78 -0.74 -18.84
CA TYR A 455 8.39 -0.58 -19.30
C TYR A 455 7.46 -1.72 -18.84
N VAL A 456 7.87 -2.98 -19.02
CA VAL A 456 7.10 -4.14 -18.56
C VAL A 456 6.91 -4.08 -17.05
N SER A 457 7.99 -3.83 -16.30
CA SER A 457 7.93 -3.75 -14.84
C SER A 457 7.03 -2.62 -14.35
N GLU A 458 7.12 -1.43 -14.95
CA GLU A 458 6.34 -0.25 -14.54
C GLU A 458 4.84 -0.38 -14.86
N VAL A 459 4.49 -1.01 -15.99
CA VAL A 459 3.09 -1.29 -16.33
C VAL A 459 2.48 -2.32 -15.37
N LEU A 460 3.20 -3.40 -15.08
CA LEU A 460 2.68 -4.43 -14.17
C LEU A 460 2.62 -3.95 -12.72
N ASP A 461 3.64 -3.23 -12.24
CA ASP A 461 3.65 -2.65 -10.88
C ASP A 461 2.46 -1.69 -10.66
N ARG A 462 2.20 -0.81 -11.63
CA ARG A 462 1.03 0.07 -11.57
C ARG A 462 -0.30 -0.66 -11.71
N TYR A 463 -0.33 -1.76 -12.47
CA TYR A 463 -1.53 -2.60 -12.54
C TYR A 463 -1.88 -3.19 -11.16
N GLU A 464 -0.89 -3.65 -10.39
CA GLU A 464 -1.09 -4.08 -9.00
C GLU A 464 -1.64 -2.94 -8.13
N HIS A 465 -1.09 -1.74 -8.27
CA HIS A 465 -1.59 -0.56 -7.57
C HIS A 465 -3.06 -0.25 -7.89
N TYR A 466 -3.50 -0.44 -9.14
CA TYR A 466 -4.89 -0.26 -9.53
C TYR A 466 -5.82 -1.35 -8.97
N LYS A 467 -5.39 -2.62 -8.97
CA LYS A 467 -6.15 -3.72 -8.35
C LYS A 467 -6.40 -3.49 -6.86
N ASN A 468 -5.44 -2.91 -6.17
CA ASN A 468 -5.52 -2.64 -4.73
C ASN A 468 -6.57 -1.60 -4.32
N VAL A 469 -6.96 -0.69 -5.23
CA VAL A 469 -7.79 0.49 -4.87
C VAL A 469 -9.12 0.50 -5.61
N VAL A 470 -9.16 -0.08 -6.80
CA VAL A 470 -10.34 -0.06 -7.67
C VAL A 470 -10.96 -1.45 -7.72
N SER A 471 -12.14 -1.56 -7.09
CA SER A 471 -12.98 -2.76 -7.17
C SER A 471 -13.38 -3.06 -8.63
N GLU A 472 -13.80 -4.31 -8.88
CA GLU A 472 -14.11 -4.82 -10.23
C GLU A 472 -15.16 -4.00 -11.02
#